data_AF-A0A0F8VZE3-F1
#
_entry.id   AF-A0A0F8VZE3-F1
#
_cell.length_a   1.000
_cell.length_b   1.000
_cell.length_c   1.000
_cell.angle_alpha   90.00
_cell.angle_beta   90.00
_cell.angle_gamma   90.00
#
_symmetry.space_group_name_H-M   'P 1'
#
loop_
_entity.id
_entity.type
_entity.pdbx_description
1 polymer ?
#
loop_
_entity_poly.entity_id
_entity_poly.type
_entity_poly.pdbx_seq_one_letter_code
_entity_poly.pdbx_strand_id
1 'polypeptide(L)' 'MENKKTEICPICKGSGQRLVPIVLKTSHEIIMIEQVCITCKGTGKV' A
#
# COMPACT_ATOMS: atom_id res chain seq x y z
N MET A 1 -4.06 -2.40 -30.72
CA MET A 1 -4.19 -2.06 -29.29
C MET A 1 -3.50 -3.15 -28.51
N GLU A 2 -2.29 -2.90 -28.00
CA GLU A 2 -1.59 -3.87 -27.14
C GLU A 2 -2.35 -4.01 -25.82
N ASN A 3 -2.81 -5.23 -25.51
CA ASN A 3 -3.34 -5.57 -24.20
C ASN A 3 -2.18 -5.52 -23.19
N LYS A 4 -1.93 -4.35 -22.59
CA LYS A 4 -1.14 -4.29 -21.35
C LYS A 4 -1.91 -5.06 -20.29
N LYS A 5 -1.51 -6.31 -20.03
CA LYS A 5 -1.97 -7.05 -18.85
C LYS A 5 -1.64 -6.19 -17.64
N THR A 6 -2.67 -5.60 -17.04
CA THR A 6 -2.50 -4.86 -15.79
C THR A 6 -2.29 -5.90 -14.69
N GLU A 7 -1.10 -5.95 -14.12
CA GLU A 7 -0.75 -6.97 -13.14
C GLU A 7 -1.17 -6.51 -11.74
N ILE A 8 -1.62 -7.44 -10.90
CA ILE A 8 -1.95 -7.12 -9.51
C ILE A 8 -0.68 -6.61 -8.84
N CYS A 9 -0.76 -5.47 -8.17
CA CYS A 9 0.38 -4.87 -7.51
C CYS A 9 0.90 -5.83 -6.41
N PRO A 10 2.13 -6.36 -6.51
CA PRO A 10 2.63 -7.38 -5.59
C PRO A 10 2.85 -6.83 -4.17
N ILE A 11 2.96 -5.51 -4.06
CA ILE A 11 3.28 -4.74 -2.86
C ILE A 11 2.07 -4.62 -1.93
N CYS A 12 0.90 -4.33 -2.48
CA CYS A 12 -0.38 -4.26 -1.74
C CYS A 12 -1.30 -5.45 -2.01
N LYS A 13 -0.89 -6.38 -2.88
CA LYS A 13 -1.67 -7.56 -3.28
C LYS A 13 -3.08 -7.22 -3.78
N GLY A 14 -3.22 -6.09 -4.47
CA GLY A 14 -4.49 -5.66 -5.05
C GLY A 14 -5.33 -4.72 -4.18
N SER A 15 -5.00 -4.53 -2.90
CA SER A 15 -5.81 -3.67 -2.01
C SER A 15 -5.69 -2.17 -2.31
N GLY A 16 -4.60 -1.76 -2.98
CA GLY A 16 -4.26 -0.35 -3.15
C GLY A 16 -3.69 0.32 -1.88
N GLN A 17 -3.65 -0.39 -0.75
CA GLN A 17 -3.25 0.14 0.56
C GLN A 17 -2.17 -0.71 1.22
N ARG A 18 -1.43 -0.12 2.15
CA ARG A 18 -0.44 -0.79 3.00
C ARG A 18 -0.57 -0.32 4.43
N LEU A 19 -0.43 -1.25 5.37
CA LEU A 19 -0.30 -0.93 6.79
C LEU A 19 1.14 -0.51 7.09
N VAL A 20 1.32 0.67 7.66
CA VAL A 20 2.62 1.22 8.06
C VAL A 20 2.63 1.37 9.58
N PRO A 21 3.63 0.80 10.28
CA PRO A 21 3.79 1.03 11.71
C PRO A 21 4.31 2.45 11.94
N ILE A 22 3.64 3.20 12.80
CA ILE A 22 4.13 4.48 13.32
C ILE A 22 4.39 4.32 14.81
N VAL A 23 5.59 4.73 15.21
CA VAL A 23 5.98 4.80 16.62
C VAL A 23 5.57 6.17 17.17
N LEU A 24 4.66 6.17 18.14
CA LEU A 24 4.31 7.36 18.89
C LEU A 24 5.41 7.63 19.92
N LYS A 25 6.29 8.60 19.63
CA LYS A 25 7.43 8.94 20.50
C LYS A 25 7.03 9.30 21.93
N THR A 26 5.82 9.82 22.12
CA THR A 26 5.29 10.23 23.42
C THR A 26 4.83 9.07 24.28
N SER A 27 4.20 8.05 23.69
CA SER A 27 3.65 6.90 24.43
C SER A 27 4.48 5.61 24.30
N HIS A 28 5.53 5.60 23.47
CA HIS A 28 6.26 4.39 23.07
C HIS A 28 5.35 3.29 22.48
N GLU A 29 4.17 3.66 22.00
CA GLU A 29 3.23 2.74 21.36
C GLU A 29 3.50 2.65 19.86
N ILE A 30 3.19 1.49 19.28
CA ILE A 30 3.20 1.26 17.83
C ILE A 30 1.76 1.18 17.38
N ILE A 31 1.35 2.11 16.52
CA ILE A 31 0.05 2.07 15.86
C ILE A 31 0.22 1.70 14.38
N MET A 32 -0.74 0.96 13.83
CA MET A 32 -0.76 0.61 12.42
C MET A 32 -1.70 1.56 11.71
N ILE A 33 -1.21 2.27 10.69
CA ILE A 33 -2.05 3.13 9.86
C ILE A 33 -2.12 2.60 8.42
N GLU A 34 -3.27 2.73 7.79
CA GLU A 34 -3.40 2.48 6.35
C GLU A 34 -2.85 3.67 5.57
N GLN A 35 -1.95 3.39 4.63
CA GLN A 35 -1.45 4.36 3.67
C GLN A 35 -1.65 3.84 2.25
N VAL A 36 -1.84 4.77 1.31
CA VAL A 36 -1.92 4.46 -0.12
C VAL A 36 -0.63 3.78 -0.57
N CYS A 37 -0.77 2.66 -1.28
CA CYS A 37 0.37 1.95 -1.84
C CYS A 37 1.04 2.81 -2.91
N ILE A 38 2.25 3.27 -2.63
CA ILE A 38 3.01 4.16 -3.53
C ILE A 38 3.28 3.54 -4.91
N THR A 39 3.43 2.21 -4.97
CA THR A 39 3.76 1.49 -6.20
C THR A 39 2.60 1.53 -7.21
N CYS A 40 1.38 1.25 -6.76
CA CYS A 40 0.20 1.28 -7.63
C CYS A 40 -0.64 2.56 -7.51
N LYS A 41 -0.21 3.51 -6.68
CA LYS A 41 -0.92 4.77 -6.39
C LYS A 41 -2.39 4.57 -6.02
N GLY A 42 -2.68 3.52 -5.26
CA GLY A 42 -4.04 3.20 -4.80
C GLY A 42 -4.88 2.38 -5.77
N THR A 43 -4.43 2.11 -7.00
CA THR A 43 -5.22 1.37 -8.01
C THR A 43 -5.25 -0.14 -7.79
N GLY A 44 -4.37 -0.68 -6.94
CA GLY A 44 -4.21 -2.11 -6.75
C GLY A 44 -3.50 -2.85 -7.90
N LYS A 45 -3.12 -2.15 -8.98
CA LYS A 45 -2.48 -2.75 -10.16
C LYS A 45 -1.26 -1.94 -10.63
N VAL A 46 -0.30 -2.58 -11.29
CA VAL A 46 0.92 -1.95 -11.85
C VAL A 46 1.02 -2.18 -13.35
#